data_AF-A0A356E168-F1
#
_entry.id   AF-A0A356E168-F1
#
_cell.length_a   1.000
_cell.length_b   1.000
_cell.length_c   1.000
_cell.angle_alpha   90.00
_cell.angle_beta   90.00
_cell.angle_gamma   90.00
#
_symmetry.space_group_name_H-M   'P 1'
#
loop_
_entity.id
_entity.type
_entity.pdbx_description
1 polymer ?
#
loop_
_entity_poly.entity_id
_entity_poly.type
_entity_poly.pdbx_seq_one_letter_code
_entity_poly.pdbx_strand_id
1 'polypeptide(L)' 'NAKTFTMKTVHTEADGGPLFPVGQRVYSDSYGEGEVVTVRMNGDREVIEVRFSGGRKATFISKFAQLEKIGSE' A
#
# COMPACT_ATOMS: atom_id res chain seq x y z
N ASN A 1 -30.26 4.67 23.43
CA ASN A 1 -28.83 4.75 23.79
C ASN A 1 -28.21 3.40 23.48
N ALA A 2 -27.51 3.26 22.36
CA ALA A 2 -26.71 2.07 22.05
C ALA A 2 -25.51 2.52 21.20
N LYS A 3 -24.32 2.48 21.80
CA LYS A 3 -23.04 2.78 21.15
C LYS A 3 -22.57 1.49 20.48
N THR A 4 -22.64 1.43 19.15
CA THR A 4 -22.05 0.34 18.36
C THR A 4 -20.63 0.74 17.99
N PHE A 5 -19.64 0.11 18.62
CA PHE A 5 -18.25 0.23 18.25
C PHE A 5 -17.82 -0.95 17.38
N THR A 6 -17.27 -0.57 16.22
CA THR A 6 -16.14 -1.18 15.51
C THR A 6 -16.32 -2.59 14.96
N MET A 7 -16.32 -2.70 13.62
CA MET A 7 -15.29 -3.44 12.87
C MET A 7 -15.81 -3.73 11.45
N LYS A 8 -15.31 -2.94 10.51
CA LYS A 8 -14.51 -3.41 9.37
C LYS A 8 -14.24 -2.15 8.58
N THR A 9 -12.99 -1.70 8.66
CA THR A 9 -12.43 -0.75 7.70
C THR A 9 -12.56 -1.41 6.34
N VAL A 10 -13.73 -1.26 5.74
CA VAL A 10 -13.91 -1.39 4.30
C VAL A 10 -12.90 -0.38 3.78
N HIS A 11 -11.92 -0.86 3.05
CA HIS A 11 -10.98 0.00 2.31
C HIS A 11 -11.87 0.74 1.32
N THR A 12 -12.43 1.87 1.77
CA THR A 12 -13.24 2.74 0.93
C THR A 12 -12.30 3.12 -0.19
N GLU A 13 -12.67 2.64 -1.38
CA GLU A 13 -12.17 3.06 -2.68
C GLU A 13 -12.38 4.58 -2.77
N ALA A 14 -11.53 5.33 -2.07
CA ALA A 14 -11.45 6.77 -2.12
C ALA A 14 -10.57 7.09 -3.32
N ASP A 15 -11.26 7.46 -4.39
CA ASP A 15 -10.74 8.10 -5.58
C ASP A 15 -9.84 7.20 -6.45
N GLY A 16 -10.03 7.26 -7.77
CA GLY A 16 -9.30 6.48 -8.78
C GLY A 16 -7.81 6.88 -8.92
N GLY A 17 -7.13 7.13 -7.80
CA GLY A 17 -5.70 7.34 -7.69
C GLY A 17 -4.96 6.07 -7.29
N PRO A 18 -3.62 6.10 -7.36
CA PRO A 18 -2.80 4.94 -7.04
C PRO A 18 -3.00 4.50 -5.58
N LEU A 19 -3.20 3.20 -5.39
CA LEU A 19 -3.42 2.62 -4.06
C LEU A 19 -2.25 2.93 -3.13
N PHE A 20 -1.04 3.02 -3.67
CA PHE A 20 0.16 3.36 -2.92
C PHE A 20 0.94 4.44 -3.69
N PRO A 21 0.83 5.73 -3.31
CA PRO A 21 1.57 6.80 -3.98
C PRO A 21 3.07 6.72 -3.69
N VAL A 22 3.90 7.37 -4.53
CA VAL A 22 5.35 7.51 -4.27
C VAL A 22 5.56 8.27 -2.96
N GLY A 23 6.47 7.78 -2.11
CA GLY A 23 6.72 8.26 -0.75
C GLY A 23 5.85 7.60 0.31
N GLN A 24 4.86 6.77 -0.06
CA GLN A 24 4.07 6.02 0.91
C GLN A 24 4.94 4.97 1.61
N ARG A 25 4.94 4.99 2.94
CA ARG A 25 5.49 3.87 3.73
C ARG A 25 4.50 2.72 3.74
N VAL A 26 5.03 1.53 3.52
CA VAL A 26 4.30 0.27 3.46
C VAL A 26 5.02 -0.80 4.27
N TYR A 27 4.27 -1.73 4.84
CA TYR A 27 4.78 -2.90 5.52
C TYR A 27 4.45 -4.14 4.70
N SER A 28 5.41 -5.04 4.54
CA SER A 28 5.19 -6.37 4.00
C SER A 28 5.57 -7.39 5.06
N ASP A 29 4.72 -8.39 5.32
CA ASP A 29 5.05 -9.48 6.23
C ASP A 29 6.33 -10.24 5.80
N SER A 30 6.55 -10.40 4.50
CA SER A 30 7.71 -11.12 3.97
C SER A 30 9.01 -10.30 3.93
N TYR A 31 8.93 -8.96 3.91
CA TYR A 31 10.09 -8.08 3.67
C TYR A 31 10.31 -7.00 4.75
N GLY A 32 9.34 -6.79 5.62
CA GLY A 32 9.30 -5.72 6.61
C GLY A 32 8.85 -4.37 6.04
N GLU A 33 9.33 -3.30 6.65
CA GLU A 33 9.01 -1.91 6.29
C GLU A 33 9.73 -1.48 5.00
N GLY A 34 9.00 -0.80 4.14
CA GLY A 34 9.52 -0.21 2.92
C GLY A 34 8.79 1.07 2.54
N GLU A 35 9.36 1.77 1.56
CA GLU A 35 8.80 3.00 1.01
C GLU A 35 8.59 2.83 -0.49
N VAL A 36 7.43 3.24 -0.99
CA VAL A 36 7.16 3.26 -2.42
C VAL A 36 8.02 4.32 -3.06
N VAL A 37 8.98 3.90 -3.88
CA VAL A 37 9.88 4.82 -4.59
C VAL A 37 9.40 5.11 -6.01
N THR A 38 8.53 4.27 -6.56
CA THR A 38 8.01 4.46 -7.92
C THR A 38 6.64 3.82 -8.06
N VAL A 39 5.76 4.48 -8.83
CA VAL A 39 4.47 3.95 -9.25
C VAL A 39 4.41 4.05 -10.76
N ARG A 40 4.04 2.96 -11.43
CA ARG A 40 3.88 2.91 -12.88
C ARG A 40 2.65 2.11 -13.26
N MET A 41 1.90 2.56 -14.26
CA MET A 41 0.85 1.74 -14.87
C MET A 41 1.45 0.88 -15.98
N ASN A 42 1.12 -0.41 -15.96
CA ASN A 42 1.55 -1.39 -16.94
C ASN A 42 0.29 -2.02 -17.56
N GLY A 43 -0.21 -1.42 -18.64
CA GLY A 43 -1.55 -1.69 -19.18
C GLY A 43 -2.62 -1.37 -18.15
N ASP A 44 -3.49 -2.35 -17.86
CA ASP A 44 -4.58 -2.24 -16.88
C ASP A 44 -4.13 -2.48 -15.42
N ARG A 45 -2.83 -2.64 -15.17
CA ARG A 45 -2.28 -3.00 -13.85
C ARG A 45 -1.36 -1.92 -13.33
N GLU A 46 -1.63 -1.43 -12.14
CA GLU A 46 -0.71 -0.56 -11.41
C GLU A 46 0.39 -1.38 -10.75
N VAL A 47 1.63 -0.97 -10.98
CA VAL A 47 2.85 -1.62 -10.52
C VAL A 47 3.65 -0.60 -9.71
N ILE A 48 3.98 -0.94 -8.47
CA ILE A 48 4.74 -0.10 -7.55
C ILE A 48 6.09 -0.73 -7.24
N GLU A 49 7.13 0.08 -7.17
CA GLU A 49 8.43 -0.32 -6.66
C GLU A 49 8.56 0.15 -5.22
N VAL A 50 8.78 -0.79 -4.31
CA VAL A 50 8.99 -0.56 -2.89
C VAL A 50 10.46 -0.80 -2.58
N ARG A 51 11.11 0.19 -1.95
CA ARG A 51 12.44 0.07 -1.39
C ARG A 51 12.31 -0.26 0.09
N PHE A 52 12.69 -1.47 0.46
CA PHE A 52 12.70 -1.92 1.84
C PHE A 52 13.92 -1.40 2.59
N SER A 53 13.77 -1.23 3.90
CA SER A 53 14.84 -0.75 4.79
C SER A 53 16.11 -1.62 4.70
N GLY A 54 15.95 -2.92 4.40
CA GLY A 54 17.06 -3.85 4.13
C GLY A 54 17.83 -3.59 2.82
N GLY A 55 17.61 -2.47 2.13
CA GLY A 55 18.31 -2.08 0.89
C GLY A 55 17.82 -2.81 -0.36
N ARG A 56 16.91 -3.77 -0.21
CA ARG A 56 16.29 -4.50 -1.32
C ARG A 56 15.15 -3.69 -1.91
N LYS A 57 14.98 -3.80 -3.23
CA LYS A 57 13.81 -3.27 -3.93
C LYS A 57 12.97 -4.45 -4.39
N ALA A 58 11.65 -4.36 -4.24
CA ALA A 58 10.74 -5.31 -4.86
C ALA A 58 9.58 -4.58 -5.53
N THR A 59 9.09 -5.18 -6.61
CA THR A 59 8.03 -4.61 -7.42
C THR A 59 6.75 -5.38 -7.16
N PHE A 60 5.69 -4.67 -6.79
CA PHE A 60 4.38 -5.25 -6.48
C PHE A 60 3.33 -4.71 -7.45
N ILE A 61 2.32 -5.51 -7.74
CA ILE A 61 1.13 -5.04 -8.46
C ILE A 61 0.18 -4.51 -7.38
N SER A 62 -0.11 -3.21 -7.33
CA SER A 62 -0.89 -2.57 -6.25
C SER A 62 -2.16 -3.34 -5.89
N LYS A 63 -2.87 -3.84 -6.92
CA LYS A 63 -4.12 -4.60 -6.77
C LYS A 63 -3.97 -5.93 -6.00
N PHE A 64 -2.79 -6.54 -6.05
CA PHE A 64 -2.47 -7.82 -5.41
C PHE A 64 -1.38 -7.68 -4.33
N ALA A 65 -0.96 -6.45 -4.06
CA ALA A 65 0.09 -6.18 -3.11
C ALA A 65 -0.45 -6.43 -1.71
N GLN A 66 0.06 -7.48 -1.06
CA GLN A 66 -0.18 -7.74 0.37
C GLN A 66 0.73 -6.82 1.18
N LEU A 67 0.45 -5.52 1.07
CA LEU A 67 1.18 -4.46 1.72
C LEU A 67 0.21 -3.69 2.62
N GLU A 68 0.61 -3.49 3.86
CA GLU A 68 -0.11 -2.65 4.81
C GLU A 68 0.43 -1.22 4.72
N LYS A 69 -0.45 -0.20 4.64
CA LYS A 69 0.00 1.20 4.59
C LYS A 69 0.41 1.62 6.00
N ILE A 70 1.66 2.05 6.17
CA ILE A 70 2.14 2.60 7.43
C ILE A 70 2.08 4.12 7.33
N GLY A 71 1.43 4.78 8.30
CA GLY A 71 1.31 6.24 8.34
C GLY A 71 -0.01 6.75 7.77
N SER A 72 -1.08 6.59 8.53
CA SER A 72 -2.34 7.32 8.35
C SER A 72 -2.62 8.06 9.66
N GLU A 73 -1.91 9.16 9.88
CA GLU A 73 -2.20 10.16 10.92
C GLU A 73 -2.31 11.53 10.25
#